data_AF-A0A8T5S5V6-F1
#
_entry.id   AF-A0A8T5S5V6-F1
#
_cell.length_a   1.000
_cell.length_b   1.000
_cell.length_c   1.000
_cell.angle_alpha   90.00
_cell.angle_beta   90.00
_cell.angle_gamma   90.00
#
_symmetry.space_group_name_H-M   'P 1'
#
loop_
_entity.id
_entity.type
_entity.pdbx_description
1 polymer ?
#
loop_
_entity_poly.entity_id
_entity_poly.type
_entity_poly.pdbx_seq_one_letter_code
_entity_poly.pdbx_strand_id
1 'polypeptide(L)'
;MFEEKIYDSLPEVHYKDKKSGIVKKDKFDPNRIYISLLKETELSEQDVEKITIDVFRFITSSNLKILTAPLIRELVSYTLSKFGFEIARLKNTRIGFPYKDLEEKFAESNDMDELKEFIYTGVIDEFKEVKKLIESSDNSN
;
A
#
# COMPACT_ATOMS: atom_id res chain seq x y z
N MET A 1 -12.74 -1.25 16.09
CA MET A 1 -13.18 -2.59 15.65
C MET A 1 -14.52 -2.42 14.95
N PHE A 2 -14.61 -2.69 13.63
CA PHE A 2 -15.77 -2.37 12.81
C PHE A 2 -16.86 -3.46 12.92
N GLU A 3 -18.14 -3.12 12.74
CA GLU A 3 -19.27 -4.08 12.80
C GLU A 3 -19.23 -5.09 11.62
N GLU A 4 -19.61 -6.35 11.88
CA GLU A 4 -19.56 -7.46 10.91
C GLU A 4 -20.28 -7.16 9.58
N LYS A 5 -21.42 -6.43 9.60
CA LYS A 5 -22.18 -6.09 8.38
C LYS A 5 -21.44 -5.17 7.41
N ILE A 6 -20.43 -4.44 7.87
CA ILE A 6 -19.65 -3.53 7.03
C ILE A 6 -18.64 -4.33 6.18
N TYR A 7 -18.11 -5.44 6.72
CA TYR A 7 -17.03 -6.22 6.11
C TYR A 7 -17.43 -6.87 4.77
N ASP A 8 -18.66 -7.34 4.63
CA ASP A 8 -19.12 -7.99 3.40
C ASP A 8 -19.17 -7.03 2.20
N SER A 9 -19.42 -5.74 2.47
CA SER A 9 -19.54 -4.67 1.47
C SER A 9 -18.20 -4.05 1.05
N LEU A 10 -17.10 -4.46 1.68
CA LEU A 10 -15.80 -3.85 1.41
C LEU A 10 -15.29 -4.18 0.00
N PRO A 11 -14.64 -3.22 -0.68
CA PRO A 11 -14.09 -3.44 -2.01
C PRO A 11 -12.96 -4.47 -1.95
N GLU A 12 -12.70 -5.12 -3.09
CA GLU A 12 -11.54 -5.98 -3.25
C GLU A 12 -10.29 -5.13 -3.51
N VAL A 13 -9.17 -5.54 -2.92
CA VAL A 13 -7.85 -4.97 -3.16
C VAL A 13 -7.06 -5.88 -4.08
N HIS A 14 -6.53 -5.33 -5.16
CA HIS A 14 -5.54 -6.00 -5.99
C HIS A 14 -4.15 -5.79 -5.37
N TYR A 15 -3.47 -6.90 -5.03
CA TYR A 15 -2.13 -6.86 -4.45
C TYR A 15 -1.23 -7.94 -5.05
N LYS A 16 0.07 -7.66 -5.12
CA LYS A 16 1.07 -8.65 -5.51
C LYS A 16 1.41 -9.53 -4.31
N ASP A 17 1.23 -10.83 -4.46
CA ASP A 17 1.67 -11.80 -3.46
C ASP A 17 3.20 -11.86 -3.44
N LYS A 18 3.82 -11.59 -2.28
CA LYS A 18 5.28 -11.55 -2.14
C LYS A 18 5.95 -12.92 -2.40
N LYS A 19 5.23 -14.05 -2.24
CA LYS A 19 5.79 -15.41 -2.42
C LYS A 19 5.65 -15.89 -3.86
N SER A 20 4.47 -15.74 -4.45
CA SER A 20 4.19 -16.23 -5.79
C SER A 20 4.46 -15.20 -6.89
N GLY A 21 4.58 -13.91 -6.54
CA GLY A 21 4.77 -12.81 -7.49
C GLY A 21 3.54 -12.49 -8.34
N ILE A 22 2.43 -13.20 -8.13
CA ILE A 22 1.19 -13.10 -8.90
C ILE A 22 0.25 -12.10 -8.20
N VAL A 23 -0.49 -11.33 -8.99
CA VAL A 23 -1.56 -10.47 -8.46
C VAL A 23 -2.73 -11.31 -7.99
N LYS A 24 -3.11 -11.09 -6.73
CA LYS A 24 -4.27 -11.68 -6.08
C LYS A 24 -5.27 -10.58 -5.71
N LYS A 25 -6.49 -11.01 -5.42
CA LYS A 25 -7.53 -10.16 -4.85
C LYS A 25 -7.91 -10.69 -3.49
N ASP A 26 -8.17 -9.77 -2.57
CA ASP A 26 -8.68 -10.07 -1.24
C ASP A 26 -9.54 -8.89 -0.78
N LYS A 27 -10.43 -9.11 0.19
CA LYS A 27 -11.25 -8.04 0.74
C LYS A 27 -10.35 -6.97 1.38
N PHE A 28 -10.72 -5.71 1.21
CA PHE A 28 -10.04 -4.60 1.86
C PHE A 28 -10.08 -4.77 3.38
N ASP A 29 -8.91 -4.84 3.99
CA ASP A 29 -8.75 -4.93 5.43
C ASP A 29 -8.02 -3.67 5.93
N PRO A 30 -8.72 -2.73 6.61
CA PRO A 30 -8.10 -1.53 7.15
C PRO A 30 -7.05 -1.85 8.22
N ASN A 31 -7.10 -3.02 8.86
CA ASN A 31 -6.10 -3.42 9.86
C ASN A 31 -4.69 -3.55 9.24
N ARG A 32 -4.59 -3.83 7.94
CA ARG A 32 -3.29 -3.83 7.23
C ARG A 32 -2.65 -2.46 7.20
N ILE A 33 -3.44 -1.39 7.11
CA ILE A 33 -2.94 0.00 7.18
C ILE A 33 -2.43 0.28 8.59
N TYR A 34 -3.23 -0.06 9.61
CA TYR A 34 -2.88 0.13 11.01
C TYR A 34 -1.54 -0.55 11.36
N ILE A 35 -1.40 -1.83 11.03
CA ILE A 35 -0.18 -2.62 11.29
C ILE A 35 1.02 -2.06 10.53
N SER A 36 0.87 -1.69 9.25
CA SER A 36 1.95 -1.11 8.45
C SER A 36 2.43 0.22 9.02
N LEU A 37 1.52 1.10 9.44
CA LEU A 37 1.87 2.38 10.05
C LEU A 37 2.57 2.21 11.40
N LEU A 38 2.13 1.28 12.25
CA LEU A 38 2.84 0.96 13.50
C LEU A 38 4.25 0.41 13.26
N LYS A 39 4.44 -0.41 12.21
CA LYS A 39 5.75 -0.97 11.87
C LYS A 39 6.69 0.10 11.29
N GLU A 40 6.17 0.96 10.42
CA GLU A 40 6.98 1.82 9.56
C GLU A 40 7.14 3.25 10.10
N THR A 41 6.33 3.65 11.07
CA THR A 41 6.32 5.02 11.62
C THR A 41 6.49 5.02 13.14
N GLU A 42 6.73 6.20 13.72
CA GLU A 42 6.82 6.40 15.18
C GLU A 42 5.55 7.03 15.75
N LEU A 43 4.43 6.92 15.03
CA LEU A 43 3.16 7.46 15.47
C LEU A 43 2.61 6.66 16.66
N SER A 44 1.86 7.34 17.53
CA SER A 44 1.13 6.67 18.60
C SER A 44 0.03 5.77 18.04
N GLU A 45 -0.39 4.75 18.79
CA GLU A 45 -1.51 3.89 18.40
C GLU A 45 -2.79 4.70 18.10
N GLN A 46 -3.02 5.77 18.87
CA GLN A 46 -4.16 6.67 18.69
C GLN A 46 -4.08 7.43 17.35
N ASP A 47 -2.91 7.94 16.99
CA ASP A 47 -2.70 8.61 15.70
C ASP A 47 -2.83 7.62 14.54
N VAL A 48 -2.25 6.42 14.67
CA VAL A 48 -2.36 5.38 13.63
C VAL A 48 -3.81 4.93 13.44
N GLU A 49 -4.57 4.75 14.52
CA GLU A 49 -6.01 4.44 14.45
C GLU A 49 -6.76 5.56 13.71
N LYS A 50 -6.48 6.82 14.05
CA LYS A 50 -7.09 7.99 13.40
C LYS A 50 -6.82 8.02 11.90
N ILE A 51 -5.57 7.82 11.47
CA ILE A 51 -5.20 7.75 10.05
C ILE A 51 -5.91 6.59 9.35
N THR A 52 -5.93 5.42 9.98
CA THR A 52 -6.56 4.20 9.44
C THR A 52 -8.06 4.42 9.22
N ILE A 53 -8.75 5.02 10.18
CA ILE A 53 -10.19 5.33 10.08
C ILE A 53 -10.45 6.33 8.96
N ASP A 54 -9.65 7.40 8.83
CA ASP A 54 -9.85 8.40 7.78
C ASP A 54 -9.68 7.80 6.37
N VAL A 55 -8.66 6.96 6.18
CA VAL A 55 -8.45 6.24 4.90
C VAL A 55 -9.56 5.25 4.63
N PHE A 56 -9.99 4.49 5.64
CA PHE A 56 -11.11 3.56 5.53
C PHE A 56 -12.40 4.26 5.09
N ARG A 57 -12.74 5.39 5.73
CA ARG A 57 -13.92 6.19 5.38
C ARG A 57 -13.84 6.73 3.96
N PHE A 58 -12.67 7.21 3.53
CA PHE A 58 -12.47 7.64 2.16
C PHE A 58 -12.76 6.50 1.18
N ILE A 59 -12.10 5.35 1.34
CA ILE A 59 -12.24 4.19 0.44
C ILE A 59 -13.69 3.72 0.35
N THR A 60 -14.36 3.53 1.49
CA THR A 60 -15.75 3.03 1.55
C THR A 60 -16.77 4.01 1.00
N SER A 61 -16.49 5.32 1.03
CA SER A 61 -17.35 6.36 0.44
C SER A 61 -17.05 6.68 -1.03
N SER A 62 -15.96 6.10 -1.58
CA SER A 62 -15.48 6.41 -2.93
C SER A 62 -16.07 5.47 -3.98
N ASN A 63 -16.16 5.95 -5.23
CA ASN A 63 -16.52 5.12 -6.40
C ASN A 63 -15.27 4.52 -7.07
N LEU A 64 -14.25 4.14 -6.30
CA LEU A 64 -13.03 3.55 -6.83
C LEU A 64 -13.36 2.20 -7.50
N LYS A 65 -13.16 2.12 -8.82
CA LYS A 65 -13.37 0.88 -9.58
C LYS A 65 -12.27 -0.15 -9.33
N ILE A 66 -11.06 0.32 -9.08
CA ILE A 66 -9.87 -0.50 -8.88
C ILE A 66 -9.16 0.02 -7.64
N LEU A 67 -9.11 -0.80 -6.59
CA LEU A 67 -8.36 -0.52 -5.38
C LEU A 67 -7.10 -1.37 -5.37
N THR A 68 -5.93 -0.72 -5.31
CA THR A 68 -4.62 -1.41 -5.33
C THR A 68 -3.83 -1.06 -4.09
N ALA A 69 -2.85 -1.89 -3.73
CA ALA A 69 -1.94 -1.58 -2.63
C ALA A 69 -1.20 -0.23 -2.80
N PRO A 70 -0.71 0.15 -3.99
CA PRO A 70 -0.17 1.49 -4.24
C PRO A 70 -1.18 2.62 -4.01
N LEU A 71 -2.43 2.49 -4.48
CA LEU A 71 -3.45 3.52 -4.25
C LEU A 71 -3.75 3.70 -2.76
N ILE A 72 -3.87 2.60 -2.00
CA ILE A 72 -4.04 2.68 -0.53
C ILE A 72 -2.86 3.44 0.10
N ARG A 73 -1.62 3.18 -0.35
CA ARG A 73 -0.42 3.85 0.14
C ARG A 73 -0.42 5.35 -0.16
N GLU A 74 -0.89 5.75 -1.34
CA GLU A 74 -1.08 7.15 -1.72
C GLU A 74 -2.10 7.83 -0.80
N LEU A 75 -3.24 7.19 -0.55
CA LEU A 75 -4.26 7.69 0.36
C LEU A 75 -3.75 7.84 1.80
N VAL A 76 -2.98 6.86 2.29
CA VAL A 76 -2.32 6.96 3.61
C VAL A 76 -1.35 8.14 3.63
N SER A 77 -0.52 8.30 2.60
CA SER A 77 0.44 9.41 2.51
C SER A 77 -0.26 10.77 2.51
N TYR A 78 -1.35 10.90 1.76
CA TYR A 78 -2.19 12.08 1.75
C TYR A 78 -2.77 12.36 3.15
N THR A 79 -3.33 11.35 3.82
CA THR A 79 -3.93 11.50 5.14
C THR A 79 -2.88 11.88 6.19
N LEU A 80 -1.68 11.30 6.15
CA LEU A 80 -0.56 11.72 7.02
C LEU A 80 -0.23 13.20 6.83
N SER A 81 -0.13 13.68 5.58
CA SER A 81 0.07 15.10 5.29
C SER A 81 -1.09 15.97 5.78
N LYS A 82 -2.34 15.52 5.61
CA LYS A 82 -3.55 16.22 6.09
C LYS A 82 -3.51 16.48 7.60
N PHE A 83 -2.90 15.57 8.38
CA PHE A 83 -2.74 15.71 9.83
C PHE A 83 -1.39 16.32 10.25
N GLY A 84 -0.54 16.73 9.32
CA GLY A 84 0.75 17.35 9.63
C GLY A 84 1.85 16.37 10.05
N PHE A 85 1.68 15.07 9.80
CA PHE A 85 2.69 14.04 10.14
C PHE A 85 3.75 13.90 9.05
N GLU A 86 4.53 14.95 8.83
CA GLU A 86 5.49 15.04 7.72
C GLU A 86 6.56 13.92 7.74
N ILE A 87 7.13 13.63 8.91
CA ILE A 87 8.14 12.56 9.07
C ILE A 87 7.52 11.18 8.82
N ALA A 88 6.35 10.91 9.38
CA ALA A 88 5.65 9.65 9.12
C ALA A 88 5.28 9.51 7.63
N ARG A 89 4.89 10.60 6.97
CA ARG A 89 4.65 10.64 5.52
C ARG A 89 5.92 10.33 4.72
N LEU A 90 7.08 10.85 5.13
CA LEU A 90 8.36 10.50 4.50
C LEU A 90 8.68 9.00 4.68
N LYS A 91 8.52 8.46 5.88
CA LYS A 91 8.70 7.02 6.16
C LYS A 91 7.73 6.15 5.35
N ASN A 92 6.49 6.63 5.15
CA ASN A 92 5.49 5.95 4.34
C ASN A 92 5.69 6.13 2.82
N THR A 93 6.64 6.94 2.36
CA THR A 93 6.79 7.25 0.92
C THR A 93 7.16 5.99 0.11
N ARG A 94 6.59 5.89 -1.10
CA ARG A 94 6.91 4.85 -2.08
C ARG A 94 7.82 5.42 -3.16
N ILE A 95 8.97 4.78 -3.35
CA ILE A 95 10.02 5.12 -4.33
C ILE A 95 10.18 3.98 -5.35
N GLY A 96 9.05 3.51 -5.89
CA GLY A 96 8.92 2.18 -6.51
C GLY A 96 8.81 1.04 -5.48
N PHE A 97 9.36 1.24 -4.29
CA PHE A 97 9.26 0.35 -3.14
C PHE A 97 8.82 1.14 -1.90
N PRO A 98 8.23 0.51 -0.86
CA PRO A 98 8.14 1.17 0.44
C PRO A 98 9.56 1.57 0.85
N TYR A 99 9.75 2.81 1.32
CA TYR A 99 11.05 3.27 1.79
C TYR A 99 11.69 2.27 2.78
N LYS A 100 10.88 1.76 3.72
CA LYS A 100 11.31 0.79 4.72
C LYS A 100 11.85 -0.51 4.13
N ASP A 101 11.18 -1.09 3.13
CA ASP A 101 11.62 -2.34 2.50
C ASP A 101 12.99 -2.15 1.82
N LEU A 102 13.24 -0.98 1.19
CA LEU A 102 14.53 -0.70 0.57
C LEU A 102 15.61 -0.41 1.61
N GLU A 103 15.29 0.32 2.68
CA GLU A 103 16.17 0.55 3.83
C GLU A 103 16.64 -0.77 4.47
N GLU A 104 15.70 -1.69 4.73
CA GLU A 104 16.00 -3.04 5.24
C GLU A 104 16.93 -3.79 4.26
N LYS A 105 16.65 -3.73 2.96
CA LYS A 105 17.49 -4.41 1.95
C LYS A 105 18.90 -3.84 1.84
N PHE A 106 19.08 -2.53 1.99
CA PHE A 106 20.41 -1.89 2.06
C PHE A 106 21.18 -2.32 3.30
N ALA A 107 20.51 -2.53 4.43
CA ALA A 107 21.15 -2.96 5.67
C ALA A 107 21.54 -4.46 5.64
N GLU A 108 20.78 -5.27 4.90
CA GLU A 108 21.03 -6.71 4.77
C GLU A 108 22.08 -7.06 3.69
N SER A 109 22.11 -6.31 2.59
CA SER A 109 22.96 -6.64 1.44
C SER A 109 24.36 -6.03 1.56
N ASN A 110 25.39 -6.85 1.36
CA ASN A 110 26.75 -6.39 1.09
C ASN A 110 27.12 -6.45 -0.40
N ASP A 111 26.18 -6.88 -1.25
CA ASP A 111 26.37 -7.05 -2.68
C ASP A 111 25.56 -6.02 -3.47
N MET A 112 26.27 -5.20 -4.24
CA MET A 112 25.69 -4.15 -5.07
C MET A 112 24.97 -4.69 -6.29
N ASP A 113 25.36 -5.84 -6.83
CA ASP A 113 24.71 -6.42 -8.01
C ASP A 113 23.41 -7.11 -7.63
N GLU A 114 23.37 -7.78 -6.47
CA GLU A 114 22.12 -8.28 -5.89
C GLU A 114 21.12 -7.15 -5.65
N LEU A 115 21.58 -6.02 -5.11
CA LEU A 115 20.74 -4.86 -4.85
C LEU A 115 20.21 -4.24 -6.15
N LYS A 116 21.05 -4.07 -7.17
CA LYS A 116 20.62 -3.57 -8.49
C LYS A 116 19.57 -4.49 -9.10
N GLU A 117 19.76 -5.80 -9.03
CA GLU A 117 18.83 -6.77 -9.59
C GLU A 117 17.48 -6.74 -8.86
N PHE A 118 17.50 -6.63 -7.53
CA PHE A 118 16.30 -6.44 -6.72
C PHE A 118 15.52 -5.18 -7.12
N ILE A 119 16.21 -4.03 -7.23
CA ILE A 119 15.60 -2.76 -7.63
C ILE A 119 15.04 -2.86 -9.05
N TYR A 120 15.83 -3.36 -9.99
CA TYR A 120 15.43 -3.50 -11.39
C TYR A 120 14.19 -4.38 -11.53
N THR A 121 14.23 -5.58 -10.96
CA THR A 121 13.13 -6.54 -11.04
C THR A 121 11.86 -5.98 -10.42
N GLY A 122 11.95 -5.38 -9.23
CA GLY A 122 10.76 -4.84 -8.57
C GLY A 122 10.11 -3.69 -9.34
N VAL A 123 10.88 -2.79 -9.94
CA VAL A 123 10.35 -1.69 -10.77
C VAL A 123 9.69 -2.24 -12.04
N ILE A 124 10.35 -3.17 -12.74
CA ILE A 124 9.81 -3.77 -13.97
C ILE A 124 8.51 -4.53 -13.70
N ASP A 125 8.43 -5.23 -12.57
CA ASP A 125 7.22 -5.93 -12.18
C ASP A 125 6.08 -4.98 -11.85
N GLU A 126 6.32 -3.91 -11.08
CA GLU A 126 5.29 -2.91 -10.78
C GLU A 126 4.76 -2.26 -12.07
N PHE A 127 5.66 -1.92 -13.00
CA PHE A 127 5.29 -1.42 -14.33
C PHE A 127 4.39 -2.39 -15.10
N LYS A 128 4.74 -3.68 -15.16
CA LYS A 128 3.94 -4.70 -15.85
C LYS A 128 2.55 -4.86 -15.23
N GLU A 129 2.45 -4.84 -13.90
CA GLU A 129 1.16 -4.96 -13.22
C GLU A 129 0.27 -3.73 -13.46
N VAL A 130 0.82 -2.51 -13.41
CA VAL A 130 0.07 -1.30 -13.78
C VAL A 130 -0.42 -1.38 -15.22
N LYS A 131 0.43 -1.82 -16.16
CA LYS A 131 0.04 -2.00 -17.56
C LYS A 131 -1.12 -2.97 -17.72
N LYS A 132 -1.08 -4.14 -17.06
CA LYS A 132 -2.19 -5.12 -17.10
C LYS A 132 -3.49 -4.55 -16.56
N LEU A 133 -3.44 -3.77 -15.47
CA LEU A 133 -4.64 -3.13 -14.90
C LEU A 133 -5.27 -2.15 -15.89
N ILE A 134 -4.46 -1.34 -16.57
CA ILE A 134 -4.92 -0.41 -17.63
C ILE A 134 -5.59 -1.21 -18.75
N GLU A 135 -4.91 -2.21 -19.31
CA GLU A 135 -5.43 -3.03 -20.41
C GLU A 135 -6.72 -3.80 -20.03
N SER A 136 -6.84 -4.27 -18.79
CA SER A 136 -8.05 -4.94 -18.32
C SER A 136 -9.24 -3.99 -18.13
N SER A 137 -8.97 -2.71 -17.85
CA SER A 137 -9.99 -1.68 -17.65
C SER A 137 -10.66 -1.28 -18.96
N ASP A 138 -9.88 -1.20 -20.04
CA ASP A 138 -10.37 -0.81 -21.37
C ASP A 138 -11.25 -1.88 -22.03
N ASN A 139 -11.05 -3.16 -21.67
CA ASN A 139 -11.86 -4.29 -22.16
C ASN A 139 -13.19 -4.48 -21.40
N SER A 140 -13.46 -3.65 -20.39
CA SER A 140 -14.67 -3.72 -19.55
C SER A 140 -15.72 -2.66 -19.89
N ASN A 141 -15.54 -1.91 -20.99
CA ASN A 141 -16.46 -0.89 -21.51
C ASN A 141 -17.13 -1.33 -22.82
#